data_AF-A0A3A8ZQC9-F1
#
_entry.id   AF-A0A3A8ZQC9-F1
#
_cell.length_a   1.000
_cell.length_b   1.000
_cell.length_c   1.000
_cell.angle_alpha   90.00
_cell.angle_beta   90.00
_cell.angle_gamma   90.00
#
_symmetry.space_group_name_H-M   'P 1'
#
loop_
_entity.id
_entity.type
_entity.pdbx_description
1 polymer ?
#
loop_
_entity_poly.entity_id
_entity_poly.type
_entity_poly.pdbx_seq_one_letter_code
_entity_poly.pdbx_strand_id
1 'polypeptide(L)'
;MINTLTEKIKKLEAPIVVGLDPTMKFVPEHIKKQAFAEHGETMKGAAEAVWLFNKGIVDAVCDLVPAVKPQIAMYEQFGVEGVHAFQKTVSYCKEKGLVVIGDIKRGDIGSTSEAYAVGHLGQMQVGETMCRGFDEDFATVNPYLGSDGVKPFIEVCKKEKKGLFILVKTSNPSSGEFQDRLVLPEGSTDASKARPLYEIVGEKVAEWAADHMGDSYSYIGAVVGATYPEMGKVLRQIMPKSYILVPGYGAQGGRGKDLKHFFNEDGLGAIVNSSRGIIAAYQQEAYAKYGAENYADASRAAVIDMKEDIKEGVFC
;
A
#
# COMPACT_ATOMS: atom_id res chain seq x y z
N MET A 1 4.51 14.45 3.47
CA MET A 1 3.56 13.36 3.15
C MET A 1 2.96 12.66 4.36
N ILE A 2 3.74 12.22 5.37
CA ILE A 2 3.15 11.52 6.54
C ILE A 2 2.16 12.38 7.35
N ASN A 3 2.44 13.67 7.53
CA ASN A 3 1.53 14.61 8.20
C ASN A 3 0.21 14.71 7.40
N THR A 4 0.30 14.90 6.08
CA THR A 4 -0.86 14.93 5.16
C THR A 4 -1.70 13.66 5.25
N LEU A 5 -1.07 12.49 5.28
CA LEU A 5 -1.76 11.21 5.45
C LEU A 5 -2.52 11.16 6.78
N THR A 6 -1.84 11.53 7.88
CA THR A 6 -2.41 11.55 9.23
C THR A 6 -3.59 12.53 9.34
N GLU A 7 -3.46 13.73 8.78
CA GLU A 7 -4.53 14.73 8.74
C GLU A 7 -5.75 14.25 7.94
N LYS A 8 -5.53 13.60 6.79
CA LYS A 8 -6.61 13.03 5.99
C LYS A 8 -7.32 11.89 6.73
N ILE A 9 -6.58 10.98 7.38
CA ILE A 9 -7.16 9.92 8.20
C ILE A 9 -8.05 10.51 9.29
N LYS A 10 -7.55 11.52 10.03
CA LYS A 10 -8.32 12.20 11.07
C LYS A 10 -9.58 12.87 10.53
N LYS A 11 -9.46 13.61 9.43
CA LYS A 11 -10.58 14.36 8.82
C LYS A 11 -11.67 13.44 8.28
N LEU A 12 -11.27 12.33 7.65
CA LEU A 12 -12.18 11.40 7.01
C LEU A 12 -12.66 10.29 7.95
N GLU A 13 -12.03 10.14 9.11
CA GLU A 13 -12.23 9.02 10.05
C GLU A 13 -12.14 7.66 9.34
N ALA A 14 -11.26 7.57 8.34
CA ALA A 14 -11.16 6.42 7.45
C ALA A 14 -9.69 6.03 7.28
N PRO A 15 -9.12 5.19 8.15
CA PRO A 15 -7.77 4.66 7.98
C PRO A 15 -7.76 3.58 6.88
N ILE A 16 -8.24 3.91 5.68
CA ILE A 16 -8.47 2.99 4.57
C ILE A 16 -7.52 3.32 3.41
N VAL A 17 -6.99 2.29 2.78
CA VAL A 17 -6.30 2.36 1.49
C VAL A 17 -7.02 1.50 0.48
N VAL A 18 -7.54 2.11 -0.59
CA VAL A 18 -8.10 1.33 -1.71
C VAL A 18 -6.95 0.76 -2.54
N GLY A 19 -6.87 -0.57 -2.61
CA GLY A 19 -5.90 -1.26 -3.46
C GLY A 19 -6.36 -1.26 -4.92
N LEU A 20 -5.69 -0.48 -5.76
CA LEU A 20 -5.95 -0.44 -7.20
C LEU A 20 -5.16 -1.56 -7.87
N ASP A 21 -5.62 -2.80 -7.67
CA ASP A 21 -4.97 -4.01 -8.18
C ASP A 21 -5.84 -4.69 -9.26
N PRO A 22 -6.20 -3.98 -10.35
CA PRO A 22 -7.14 -4.49 -11.34
C PRO A 22 -6.53 -5.65 -12.13
N THR A 23 -7.38 -6.59 -12.50
CA THR A 23 -7.08 -7.60 -13.51
C THR A 23 -8.24 -7.61 -14.49
N MET A 24 -8.05 -8.11 -15.71
CA MET A 24 -9.10 -8.07 -16.74
C MET A 24 -10.40 -8.78 -16.32
N LYS A 25 -10.35 -9.71 -15.36
CA LYS A 25 -11.55 -10.36 -14.80
C LYS A 25 -12.42 -9.42 -13.94
N PHE A 26 -11.86 -8.33 -13.41
CA PHE A 26 -12.59 -7.35 -12.60
C PHE A 26 -13.15 -6.20 -13.43
N VAL A 27 -12.62 -5.95 -14.62
CA VAL A 27 -13.09 -4.87 -15.48
C VAL A 27 -14.46 -5.25 -16.10
N PRO A 28 -15.51 -4.42 -15.94
CA PRO A 28 -16.81 -4.65 -16.56
C PRO A 28 -16.74 -4.73 -18.08
N GLU A 29 -17.65 -5.50 -18.67
CA GLU A 29 -17.64 -5.77 -20.11
C GLU A 29 -17.85 -4.51 -20.96
N HIS A 30 -18.68 -3.56 -20.50
CA HIS A 30 -18.88 -2.30 -21.23
C HIS A 30 -17.59 -1.44 -21.26
N ILE A 31 -16.79 -1.44 -20.19
CA ILE A 31 -15.50 -0.73 -20.15
C ILE A 31 -14.49 -1.38 -21.10
N LYS A 32 -14.44 -2.73 -21.14
CA LYS A 32 -13.58 -3.44 -22.10
C LYS A 32 -13.96 -3.11 -23.53
N LYS A 33 -15.25 -3.19 -23.86
CA LYS A 33 -15.77 -2.87 -25.19
C LYS A 33 -15.43 -1.44 -25.60
N GLN A 34 -15.57 -0.48 -24.69
CA GLN A 34 -15.18 0.91 -24.94
C GLN A 34 -13.69 1.03 -25.29
N ALA A 35 -12.80 0.45 -24.47
CA ALA A 35 -11.37 0.54 -24.70
C ALA A 35 -10.92 -0.22 -25.97
N PHE A 36 -11.50 -1.38 -26.24
CA PHE A 36 -11.18 -2.19 -27.41
C PHE A 36 -11.73 -1.58 -28.70
N ALA A 37 -12.83 -0.85 -28.66
CA ALA A 37 -13.31 -0.10 -29.81
C ALA A 37 -12.31 0.98 -30.24
N GLU A 38 -11.58 1.58 -29.31
CA GLU A 38 -10.61 2.64 -29.59
C GLU A 38 -9.19 2.12 -29.91
N HIS A 39 -8.76 1.05 -29.23
CA HIS A 39 -7.36 0.58 -29.27
C HIS A 39 -7.21 -0.89 -29.69
N GLY A 40 -8.30 -1.54 -30.07
CA GLY A 40 -8.34 -2.96 -30.40
C GLY A 40 -8.14 -3.87 -29.20
N GLU A 41 -8.23 -5.18 -29.44
CA GLU A 41 -7.88 -6.22 -28.48
C GLU A 41 -6.34 -6.37 -28.39
N THR A 42 -5.69 -5.35 -27.85
CA THR A 42 -4.24 -5.23 -27.74
C THR A 42 -3.83 -4.94 -26.29
N MET A 43 -2.52 -4.96 -25.99
CA MET A 43 -2.03 -4.54 -24.67
C MET A 43 -2.41 -3.08 -24.35
N LYS A 44 -2.45 -2.22 -25.37
CA LYS A 44 -2.93 -0.84 -25.21
C LYS A 44 -4.41 -0.79 -24.87
N GLY A 45 -5.25 -1.58 -25.56
CA GLY A 45 -6.68 -1.69 -25.23
C GLY A 45 -6.93 -2.24 -23.83
N ALA A 46 -6.17 -3.27 -23.41
CA ALA A 46 -6.28 -3.82 -22.06
C ALA A 46 -5.84 -2.82 -20.98
N ALA A 47 -4.71 -2.12 -21.19
CA ALA A 47 -4.22 -1.10 -20.28
C ALA A 47 -5.18 0.10 -20.18
N GLU A 48 -5.80 0.52 -21.29
CA GLU A 48 -6.81 1.59 -21.27
C GLU A 48 -8.09 1.14 -20.55
N ALA A 49 -8.54 -0.11 -20.73
CA ALA A 49 -9.67 -0.65 -19.98
C ALA A 49 -9.42 -0.64 -18.46
N VAL A 50 -8.21 -1.02 -18.04
CA VAL A 50 -7.74 -0.95 -16.65
C VAL A 50 -7.72 0.50 -16.13
N TRP A 51 -7.21 1.43 -16.93
CA TRP A 51 -7.17 2.85 -16.58
C TRP A 51 -8.58 3.43 -16.41
N LEU A 52 -9.50 3.21 -17.36
CA LEU A 52 -10.89 3.68 -17.28
C LEU A 52 -11.62 3.12 -16.05
N PHE A 53 -11.41 1.83 -15.76
CA PHE A 53 -11.95 1.18 -14.57
C PHE A 53 -11.44 1.81 -13.27
N ASN A 54 -10.12 2.00 -13.16
CA ASN A 54 -9.52 2.66 -11.99
C ASN A 54 -10.02 4.10 -11.84
N LYS A 55 -10.12 4.84 -12.95
CA LYS A 55 -10.61 6.22 -12.96
C LYS A 55 -12.02 6.29 -12.37
N GLY A 56 -12.92 5.42 -12.80
CA GLY A 56 -14.30 5.35 -12.28
C GLY A 56 -14.36 5.03 -10.78
N ILE A 57 -13.55 4.08 -10.32
CA ILE A 57 -13.45 3.76 -8.88
C ILE A 57 -12.93 4.97 -8.09
N VAL A 58 -11.83 5.58 -8.55
CA VAL A 58 -11.22 6.75 -7.89
C VAL A 58 -12.21 7.90 -7.80
N ASP A 59 -12.94 8.20 -8.88
CA ASP A 59 -13.99 9.23 -8.89
C ASP A 59 -15.07 8.96 -7.83
N ALA A 60 -15.42 7.70 -7.58
CA ALA A 60 -16.46 7.32 -6.64
C ALA A 60 -16.01 7.24 -5.17
N VAL A 61 -14.70 7.21 -4.88
CA VAL A 61 -14.18 6.98 -3.51
C VAL A 61 -13.24 8.07 -2.99
N CYS A 62 -12.78 9.00 -3.84
CA CYS A 62 -11.71 9.93 -3.47
C CYS A 62 -12.06 10.91 -2.34
N ASP A 63 -13.35 11.14 -2.09
CA ASP A 63 -13.87 11.95 -0.98
C ASP A 63 -14.01 11.15 0.33
N LEU A 64 -13.88 9.81 0.28
CA LEU A 64 -14.08 8.93 1.44
C LEU A 64 -12.79 8.39 2.04
N VAL A 65 -11.72 8.29 1.25
CA VAL A 65 -10.46 7.64 1.68
C VAL A 65 -9.27 8.60 1.61
N PRO A 66 -8.28 8.45 2.50
CA PRO A 66 -7.10 9.29 2.49
C PRO A 66 -6.09 8.89 1.40
N ALA A 67 -6.10 7.62 0.99
CA ALA A 67 -5.04 7.03 0.19
C ALA A 67 -5.52 5.89 -0.74
N VAL A 68 -4.72 5.67 -1.77
CA VAL A 68 -4.81 4.52 -2.68
C VAL A 68 -3.46 3.82 -2.77
N LYS A 69 -3.47 2.54 -3.16
CA LYS A 69 -2.25 1.75 -3.31
C LYS A 69 -2.29 0.89 -4.58
N PRO A 70 -1.85 1.42 -5.73
CA PRO A 70 -1.71 0.62 -6.95
C PRO A 70 -0.57 -0.40 -6.80
N GLN A 71 -0.86 -1.67 -7.10
CA GLN A 71 0.15 -2.75 -7.16
C GLN A 71 0.74 -2.82 -8.57
N ILE A 72 1.99 -2.39 -8.73
CA ILE A 72 2.61 -2.23 -10.05
C ILE A 72 2.64 -3.53 -10.88
N ALA A 73 2.73 -4.70 -10.24
CA ALA A 73 2.69 -5.99 -10.95
C ALA A 73 1.38 -6.19 -11.73
N MET A 74 0.27 -5.62 -11.27
CA MET A 74 -1.02 -5.68 -11.98
C MET A 74 -1.04 -4.83 -13.25
N TYR A 75 -0.08 -3.93 -13.40
CA TYR A 75 0.10 -3.08 -14.57
C TYR A 75 1.20 -3.64 -15.47
N GLU A 76 2.34 -4.06 -14.90
CA GLU A 76 3.48 -4.62 -15.63
C GLU A 76 3.10 -5.82 -16.53
N GLN A 77 2.07 -6.59 -16.18
CA GLN A 77 1.56 -7.69 -17.01
C GLN A 77 1.08 -7.26 -18.42
N PHE A 78 0.79 -5.96 -18.62
CA PHE A 78 0.43 -5.39 -19.93
C PHE A 78 1.63 -4.72 -20.63
N GLY A 79 2.86 -4.95 -20.15
CA GLY A 79 4.08 -4.36 -20.70
C GLY A 79 4.13 -2.84 -20.54
N VAL A 80 4.75 -2.16 -21.52
CA VAL A 80 4.95 -0.70 -21.50
C VAL A 80 3.63 0.07 -21.43
N GLU A 81 2.58 -0.42 -22.11
CA GLU A 81 1.25 0.19 -22.06
C GLU A 81 0.65 0.15 -20.66
N GLY A 82 0.86 -0.96 -19.94
CA GLY A 82 0.46 -1.08 -18.54
C GLY A 82 1.21 -0.12 -17.62
N VAL A 83 2.52 0.02 -17.81
CA VAL A 83 3.35 0.98 -17.07
C VAL A 83 2.87 2.43 -17.33
N HIS A 84 2.45 2.73 -18.56
CA HIS A 84 1.83 4.02 -18.86
C HIS A 84 0.47 4.20 -18.16
N ALA A 85 -0.37 3.17 -18.13
CA ALA A 85 -1.63 3.20 -17.37
C ALA A 85 -1.40 3.34 -15.85
N PHE A 86 -0.32 2.77 -15.31
CA PHE A 86 0.11 2.98 -13.93
C PHE A 86 0.45 4.45 -13.69
N GLN A 87 1.26 5.06 -14.56
CA GLN A 87 1.57 6.50 -14.49
C GLN A 87 0.30 7.37 -14.54
N LYS A 88 -0.61 7.12 -15.50
CA LYS A 88 -1.90 7.83 -15.59
C LYS A 88 -2.70 7.69 -14.29
N THR A 89 -2.72 6.48 -13.70
CA THR A 89 -3.38 6.20 -12.42
C THR A 89 -2.78 7.01 -11.28
N VAL A 90 -1.45 7.00 -11.12
CA VAL A 90 -0.76 7.76 -10.05
C VAL A 90 -1.05 9.25 -10.18
N SER A 91 -0.83 9.83 -11.37
CA SER A 91 -1.06 11.26 -11.60
C SER A 91 -2.50 11.69 -11.30
N TYR A 92 -3.48 10.89 -11.73
CA TYR A 92 -4.89 11.20 -11.50
C TYR A 92 -5.30 11.09 -10.04
N CYS A 93 -4.81 10.09 -9.32
CA CYS A 93 -5.09 9.98 -7.88
C CYS A 93 -4.55 11.19 -7.12
N LYS A 94 -3.36 11.69 -7.48
CA LYS A 94 -2.79 12.91 -6.90
C LYS A 94 -3.60 14.15 -7.27
N GLU A 95 -4.08 14.26 -8.51
CA GLU A 95 -5.00 15.33 -8.94
C GLU A 95 -6.28 15.35 -8.08
N LYS A 96 -6.81 14.17 -7.74
CA LYS A 96 -7.95 14.00 -6.82
C LYS A 96 -7.59 14.21 -5.34
N GLY A 97 -6.34 14.57 -5.05
CA GLY A 97 -5.87 14.86 -3.70
C GLY A 97 -5.68 13.61 -2.83
N LEU A 98 -5.58 12.42 -3.42
CA LEU A 98 -5.30 11.18 -2.68
C LEU A 98 -3.79 11.03 -2.45
N VAL A 99 -3.42 10.46 -1.30
CA VAL A 99 -2.05 9.98 -1.09
C VAL A 99 -1.86 8.68 -1.86
N VAL A 100 -0.79 8.56 -2.64
CA VAL A 100 -0.53 7.38 -3.47
C VAL A 100 0.61 6.55 -2.89
N ILE A 101 0.33 5.28 -2.61
CA ILE A 101 1.31 4.30 -2.14
C ILE A 101 1.64 3.32 -3.28
N GLY A 102 2.80 3.46 -3.91
CA GLY A 102 3.29 2.52 -4.91
C GLY A 102 3.67 1.18 -4.27
N ASP A 103 2.88 0.14 -4.51
CA ASP A 103 3.19 -1.18 -3.96
C ASP A 103 4.12 -1.96 -4.89
N ILE A 104 5.41 -1.62 -4.84
CA ILE A 104 6.44 -2.07 -5.79
C ILE A 104 7.38 -3.15 -5.25
N LYS A 105 7.45 -3.29 -3.91
CA LYS A 105 8.25 -4.27 -3.17
C LYS A 105 9.70 -4.42 -3.66
N ARG A 106 10.33 -3.35 -4.12
CA ARG A 106 11.71 -3.39 -4.65
C ARG A 106 12.69 -3.75 -3.52
N GLY A 107 13.78 -4.40 -3.89
CA GLY A 107 14.81 -4.89 -2.96
C GLY A 107 16.05 -5.27 -3.74
N ASP A 108 16.90 -4.28 -4.01
CA ASP A 108 18.19 -4.41 -4.69
C ASP A 108 19.26 -3.71 -3.84
N ILE A 109 20.50 -3.55 -4.30
CA ILE A 109 21.59 -2.90 -3.55
C ILE A 109 22.26 -1.78 -4.33
N GLY A 110 22.95 -0.89 -3.61
CA GLY A 110 23.82 0.13 -4.19
C GLY A 110 23.11 1.01 -5.23
N SER A 111 23.77 1.23 -6.37
CA SER A 111 23.26 2.09 -7.44
C SER A 111 21.96 1.60 -8.07
N THR A 112 21.68 0.29 -8.04
CA THR A 112 20.42 -0.24 -8.58
C THR A 112 19.25 0.10 -7.65
N SER A 113 19.45 0.00 -6.34
CA SER A 113 18.45 0.47 -5.36
C SER A 113 18.20 1.97 -5.47
N GLU A 114 19.26 2.77 -5.68
CA GLU A 114 19.13 4.20 -5.94
C GLU A 114 18.31 4.49 -7.22
N ALA A 115 18.55 3.77 -8.31
CA ALA A 115 17.79 3.93 -9.55
C ALA A 115 16.29 3.66 -9.34
N TYR A 116 15.92 2.62 -8.58
CA TYR A 116 14.52 2.37 -8.21
C TYR A 116 13.97 3.50 -7.33
N ALA A 117 14.73 3.96 -6.33
CA ALA A 117 14.32 5.04 -5.44
C ALA A 117 14.04 6.34 -6.23
N VAL A 118 14.93 6.71 -7.15
CA VAL A 118 14.76 7.88 -8.03
C VAL A 118 13.57 7.71 -8.96
N GLY A 119 13.41 6.54 -9.59
CA GLY A 119 12.33 6.30 -10.55
C GLY A 119 10.93 6.38 -9.94
N HIS A 120 10.76 5.92 -8.70
CA HIS A 120 9.46 5.96 -8.01
C HIS A 120 9.26 7.25 -7.20
N LEU A 121 10.22 7.59 -6.34
CA LEU A 121 10.02 8.63 -5.33
C LEU A 121 10.80 9.90 -5.64
N GLY A 122 11.90 9.82 -6.39
CA GLY A 122 12.84 10.92 -6.61
C GLY A 122 12.57 11.80 -7.81
N GLN A 123 13.63 12.52 -8.18
CA GLN A 123 13.74 13.33 -9.38
C GLN A 123 15.03 12.97 -10.12
N MET A 124 14.99 13.03 -11.45
CA MET A 124 16.14 12.83 -12.31
C MET A 124 16.39 14.10 -13.12
N GLN A 125 17.65 14.49 -13.26
CA GLN A 125 18.03 15.56 -14.16
C GLN A 125 17.97 15.08 -15.61
N VAL A 126 17.15 15.74 -16.43
CA VAL A 126 17.03 15.53 -17.87
C VAL A 126 17.37 16.85 -18.55
N GLY A 127 18.60 16.93 -19.07
CA GLY A 127 19.17 18.20 -19.56
C GLY A 127 19.24 19.24 -18.44
N GLU A 128 18.51 20.34 -18.62
CA GLU A 128 18.44 21.45 -17.65
C GLU A 128 17.23 21.35 -16.70
N THR A 129 16.40 20.30 -16.85
CA THR A 129 15.14 20.15 -16.09
C THR A 129 15.21 19.02 -15.08
N MET A 130 14.60 19.22 -13.91
CA MET A 130 14.36 18.15 -12.95
C MET A 130 13.01 17.51 -13.24
N CYS A 131 13.02 16.24 -13.63
CA CYS A 131 11.82 15.49 -13.99
C CYS A 131 11.52 14.44 -12.92
N ARG A 132 10.24 14.10 -12.77
CA ARG A 132 9.79 12.99 -11.93
C ARG A 132 9.40 11.81 -12.81
N GLY A 133 9.67 10.60 -12.32
CA GLY A 133 9.18 9.36 -12.91
C GLY A 133 7.75 9.09 -12.45
N PHE A 134 7.54 7.96 -11.77
CA PHE A 134 6.22 7.51 -11.33
C PHE A 134 5.54 8.44 -10.33
N ASP A 135 6.33 9.04 -9.44
CA ASP A 135 5.91 10.11 -8.52
C ASP A 135 4.86 9.69 -7.47
N GLU A 136 4.95 8.46 -6.95
CA GLU A 136 4.15 8.07 -5.77
C GLU A 136 4.60 8.86 -4.51
N ASP A 137 3.74 8.92 -3.49
CA ASP A 137 4.06 9.62 -2.22
C ASP A 137 4.74 8.69 -1.21
N PHE A 138 4.43 7.40 -1.30
CA PHE A 138 5.06 6.32 -0.55
C PHE A 138 5.36 5.13 -1.48
N ALA A 139 6.33 4.29 -1.13
CA ALA A 139 6.54 3.02 -1.81
C ALA A 139 6.78 1.85 -0.84
N THR A 140 6.43 0.63 -1.26
CA THR A 140 6.79 -0.58 -0.50
C THR A 140 8.18 -1.10 -0.88
N VAL A 141 8.97 -1.52 0.12
CA VAL A 141 10.37 -1.98 -0.06
C VAL A 141 10.60 -3.27 0.72
N ASN A 142 11.33 -4.22 0.12
CA ASN A 142 11.74 -5.47 0.75
C ASN A 142 13.13 -5.30 1.41
N PRO A 143 13.26 -5.47 2.74
CA PRO A 143 14.52 -5.22 3.45
C PRO A 143 15.48 -6.42 3.47
N TYR A 144 15.18 -7.50 2.73
CA TYR A 144 15.92 -8.77 2.85
C TYR A 144 17.44 -8.64 2.63
N LEU A 145 17.88 -7.74 1.75
CA LEU A 145 19.30 -7.48 1.47
C LEU A 145 19.97 -6.55 2.50
N GLY A 146 19.25 -6.16 3.55
CA GLY A 146 19.74 -5.30 4.62
C GLY A 146 19.68 -3.81 4.29
N SER A 147 20.43 -3.03 5.07
CA SER A 147 20.42 -1.56 5.01
C SER A 147 20.80 -1.01 3.63
N ASP A 148 21.68 -1.70 2.91
CA ASP A 148 22.18 -1.26 1.60
C ASP A 148 21.09 -1.21 0.53
N GLY A 149 20.01 -1.98 0.72
CA GLY A 149 18.84 -1.93 -0.14
C GLY A 149 17.78 -0.92 0.27
N VAL A 150 17.75 -0.50 1.54
CA VAL A 150 16.70 0.38 2.08
C VAL A 150 17.17 1.83 2.16
N LYS A 151 18.42 2.08 2.60
CA LYS A 151 18.97 3.43 2.79
C LYS A 151 18.89 4.31 1.53
N PRO A 152 19.16 3.83 0.31
CA PRO A 152 19.00 4.66 -0.89
C PRO A 152 17.59 5.24 -1.04
N PHE A 153 16.55 4.44 -0.75
CA PHE A 153 15.17 4.91 -0.73
C PHE A 153 14.92 5.94 0.37
N ILE A 154 15.45 5.73 1.57
CA ILE A 154 15.30 6.68 2.70
C ILE A 154 15.91 8.03 2.35
N GLU A 155 17.09 8.05 1.74
CA GLU A 155 17.78 9.30 1.38
C GLU A 155 17.03 10.08 0.30
N VAL A 156 16.45 9.39 -0.70
CA VAL A 156 15.52 10.02 -1.65
C VAL A 156 14.27 10.55 -0.93
N CYS A 157 13.68 9.76 -0.04
CA CYS A 157 12.49 10.14 0.73
C CYS A 157 12.71 11.41 1.58
N LYS A 158 13.89 11.57 2.19
CA LYS A 158 14.25 12.76 2.97
C LYS A 158 14.27 14.02 2.09
N LYS A 159 14.89 13.93 0.91
CA LYS A 159 14.96 15.06 -0.05
C LYS A 159 13.58 15.44 -0.57
N GLU A 160 12.74 14.45 -0.84
CA GLU A 160 11.45 14.62 -1.51
C GLU A 160 10.26 14.79 -0.54
N LYS A 161 10.50 14.65 0.78
CA LYS A 161 9.46 14.60 1.82
C LYS A 161 8.39 13.52 1.56
N LYS A 162 8.86 12.38 1.07
CA LYS A 162 8.09 11.15 0.79
C LYS A 162 8.44 10.05 1.80
N GLY A 163 7.77 8.90 1.73
CA GLY A 163 7.95 7.83 2.71
C GLY A 163 8.00 6.41 2.15
N LEU A 164 8.16 5.44 3.04
CA LEU A 164 8.26 4.02 2.70
C LEU A 164 7.36 3.18 3.60
N PHE A 165 6.97 2.02 3.10
CA PHE A 165 6.42 0.92 3.90
C PHE A 165 7.26 -0.33 3.70
N ILE A 166 8.03 -0.69 4.73
CA ILE A 166 8.99 -1.79 4.65
C ILE A 166 8.31 -3.12 4.99
N LEU A 167 8.56 -4.17 4.22
CA LEU A 167 7.98 -5.49 4.49
C LEU A 167 8.53 -6.07 5.80
N VAL A 168 7.65 -6.33 6.78
CA VAL A 168 8.02 -6.91 8.09
C VAL A 168 7.40 -8.29 8.29
N LYS A 169 6.06 -8.37 8.29
CA LYS A 169 5.33 -9.64 8.43
C LYS A 169 4.17 -9.70 7.44
N THR A 170 4.28 -10.49 6.38
CA THR A 170 3.30 -10.53 5.29
C THR A 170 2.15 -11.50 5.57
N SER A 171 1.02 -11.32 4.88
CA SER A 171 -0.23 -12.08 5.13
C SER A 171 -0.33 -13.41 4.39
N ASN A 172 0.65 -13.77 3.55
CA ASN A 172 0.62 -15.03 2.79
C ASN A 172 0.83 -16.25 3.70
N PRO A 173 0.25 -17.43 3.35
CA PRO A 173 0.35 -18.65 4.16
C PRO A 173 1.78 -19.10 4.45
N SER A 174 2.70 -18.95 3.49
CA SER A 174 4.11 -19.34 3.61
C SER A 174 5.01 -18.30 4.28
N SER A 175 4.47 -17.17 4.78
CA SER A 175 5.28 -16.09 5.37
C SER A 175 6.21 -16.56 6.49
N GLY A 176 5.79 -17.58 7.25
CA GLY A 176 6.56 -18.14 8.36
C GLY A 176 7.80 -18.95 7.97
N GLU A 177 7.99 -19.29 6.68
CA GLU A 177 9.19 -20.03 6.22
C GLU A 177 10.49 -19.31 6.58
N PHE A 178 10.46 -17.97 6.54
CA PHE A 178 11.57 -17.10 6.92
C PHE A 178 11.23 -16.19 8.09
N GLN A 179 10.06 -15.53 8.05
CA GLN A 179 9.77 -14.41 8.95
C GLN A 179 9.60 -14.87 10.40
N ASP A 180 9.18 -16.11 10.63
CA ASP A 180 8.93 -16.67 11.96
C ASP A 180 10.12 -17.46 12.50
N ARG A 181 11.23 -17.51 11.74
CA ARG A 181 12.46 -18.19 12.17
C ARG A 181 13.05 -17.45 13.37
N LEU A 182 13.33 -18.21 14.42
CA LEU A 182 13.98 -17.70 15.62
C LEU A 182 15.46 -17.46 15.34
N VAL A 183 15.93 -16.26 15.63
CA VAL A 183 17.30 -15.81 15.45
C VAL A 183 17.86 -15.44 16.82
N LEU A 184 19.03 -15.98 17.14
CA LEU A 184 19.77 -15.62 18.35
C LEU A 184 20.45 -14.26 18.15
N PRO A 185 20.47 -13.39 19.18
CA PRO A 185 21.31 -12.21 19.16
C PRO A 185 22.78 -12.58 18.92
N GLU A 186 23.50 -11.74 18.20
CA GLU A 186 24.90 -11.97 17.88
C GLU A 186 25.72 -12.20 19.16
N GLY A 187 26.55 -13.25 19.15
CA GLY A 187 27.36 -13.66 20.30
C GLY A 187 26.60 -14.36 21.44
N SER A 188 25.28 -14.54 21.35
CA SER A 188 24.49 -15.28 22.35
C SER A 188 24.40 -16.77 22.01
N THR A 189 24.64 -17.62 23.01
CA THR A 189 24.34 -19.07 22.95
C THR A 189 23.07 -19.45 23.74
N ASP A 190 22.46 -18.48 24.43
CA ASP A 190 21.26 -18.67 25.23
C ASP A 190 20.02 -18.66 24.34
N ALA A 191 19.47 -19.86 24.08
CA ALA A 191 18.30 -20.07 23.24
C ALA A 191 17.05 -19.31 23.72
N SER A 192 16.95 -18.96 25.02
CA SER A 192 15.82 -18.20 25.56
C SER A 192 15.74 -16.76 25.04
N LYS A 193 16.83 -16.24 24.47
CA LYS A 193 16.90 -14.91 23.86
C LYS A 193 16.57 -14.90 22.37
N ALA A 194 16.30 -16.06 21.76
CA ALA A 194 15.97 -16.14 20.35
C ALA A 194 14.65 -15.43 20.07
N ARG A 195 14.61 -14.61 19.01
CA ARG A 195 13.42 -13.84 18.62
C ARG A 195 13.10 -14.10 17.16
N PRO A 196 11.82 -14.05 16.76
CA PRO A 196 11.46 -14.25 15.37
C PRO A 196 12.03 -13.14 14.49
N LEU A 197 12.45 -13.50 13.27
CA LEU A 197 13.08 -12.58 12.32
C LEU A 197 12.24 -11.32 12.08
N TYR A 198 10.90 -11.43 12.02
CA TYR A 198 10.04 -10.27 11.80
C TYR A 198 10.17 -9.22 12.90
N GLU A 199 10.44 -9.59 14.15
CA GLU A 199 10.64 -8.62 15.23
C GLU A 199 11.94 -7.84 15.03
N ILE A 200 13.01 -8.54 14.62
CA ILE A 200 14.32 -7.94 14.34
C ILE A 200 14.22 -6.97 13.16
N VAL A 201 13.47 -7.34 12.12
CA VAL A 201 13.17 -6.43 11.00
C VAL A 201 12.35 -5.22 11.49
N GLY A 202 11.37 -5.43 12.37
CA GLY A 202 10.61 -4.35 13.00
C GLY A 202 11.49 -3.36 13.77
N GLU A 203 12.49 -3.85 14.50
CA GLU A 203 13.47 -3.00 15.19
C GLU A 203 14.31 -2.17 14.22
N LYS A 204 14.71 -2.75 13.08
CA LYS A 204 15.40 -2.00 12.03
C LYS A 204 14.51 -0.93 11.41
N VAL A 205 13.22 -1.21 11.22
CA VAL A 205 12.25 -0.19 10.79
C VAL A 205 12.16 0.94 11.81
N ALA A 206 12.08 0.63 13.12
CA ALA A 206 12.04 1.64 14.18
C ALA A 206 13.32 2.50 14.22
N GLU A 207 14.49 1.87 14.05
CA GLU A 207 15.79 2.55 13.94
C GLU A 207 15.78 3.54 12.77
N TRP A 208 15.45 3.09 11.57
CA TRP A 208 15.38 3.97 10.38
C TRP A 208 14.30 5.04 10.48
N ALA A 209 13.18 4.73 11.16
CA ALA A 209 12.08 5.64 11.36
C ALA A 209 12.42 6.84 12.23
N ALA A 210 13.32 6.66 13.22
CA ALA A 210 13.75 7.72 14.13
C ALA A 210 14.44 8.89 13.39
N ASP A 211 15.11 8.60 12.27
CA ASP A 211 15.88 9.58 11.49
C ASP A 211 15.07 10.30 10.41
N HIS A 212 13.78 9.98 10.22
CA HIS A 212 12.93 10.61 9.21
C HIS A 212 11.50 10.81 9.73
N MET A 213 11.36 11.74 10.67
CA MET A 213 10.11 12.03 11.39
C MET A 213 9.29 13.15 10.74
N GLY A 214 7.97 12.98 10.77
CA GLY A 214 7.00 14.08 10.71
C GLY A 214 6.69 14.61 12.12
N ASP A 215 5.49 15.17 12.31
CA ASP A 215 5.14 15.83 13.58
C ASP A 215 4.94 14.82 14.71
N SER A 216 4.38 13.65 14.41
CA SER A 216 4.09 12.60 15.39
C SER A 216 4.43 11.20 14.92
N TYR A 217 4.52 11.00 13.60
CA TYR A 217 4.77 9.71 12.96
C TYR A 217 5.89 9.84 11.93
N SER A 218 6.63 8.76 11.75
CA SER A 218 7.72 8.66 10.78
C SER A 218 7.21 8.51 9.36
N TYR A 219 7.99 9.02 8.41
CA TYR A 219 7.84 8.71 7.00
C TYR A 219 8.18 7.24 6.68
N ILE A 220 8.84 6.53 7.59
CA ILE A 220 9.18 5.12 7.45
C ILE A 220 8.17 4.27 8.24
N GLY A 221 7.34 3.56 7.49
CA GLY A 221 6.33 2.63 7.96
C GLY A 221 6.71 1.17 7.75
N ALA A 222 5.82 0.28 8.16
CA ALA A 222 5.93 -1.17 8.03
C ALA A 222 4.72 -1.76 7.30
N VAL A 223 4.91 -2.89 6.61
CA VAL A 223 3.83 -3.75 6.13
C VAL A 223 3.69 -4.93 7.08
N VAL A 224 2.53 -5.04 7.72
CA VAL A 224 2.18 -6.12 8.64
C VAL A 224 0.78 -6.63 8.31
N GLY A 225 0.64 -7.90 7.94
CA GLY A 225 -0.63 -8.48 7.50
C GLY A 225 -1.66 -8.66 8.62
N ALA A 226 -2.94 -8.47 8.31
CA ALA A 226 -4.06 -8.61 9.25
C ALA A 226 -4.25 -10.04 9.82
N THR A 227 -3.66 -11.06 9.17
CA THR A 227 -3.84 -12.49 9.52
C THR A 227 -3.31 -12.87 10.90
N TYR A 228 -2.43 -12.06 11.51
CA TYR A 228 -1.74 -12.40 12.75
C TYR A 228 -1.88 -11.29 13.81
N PRO A 229 -3.03 -11.16 14.49
CA PRO A 229 -3.30 -10.05 15.43
C PRO A 229 -2.28 -9.96 16.58
N GLU A 230 -1.82 -11.10 17.11
CA GLU A 230 -0.80 -11.13 18.17
C GLU A 230 0.56 -10.60 17.71
N MET A 231 0.96 -10.92 16.47
CA MET A 231 2.19 -10.38 15.89
C MET A 231 2.04 -8.87 15.61
N GLY A 232 0.85 -8.45 15.18
CA GLY A 232 0.49 -7.03 15.06
C GLY A 232 0.67 -6.27 16.37
N LYS A 233 0.21 -6.84 17.50
CA LYS A 233 0.36 -6.27 18.83
C LYS A 233 1.83 -6.09 19.23
N VAL A 234 2.66 -7.10 19.04
CA VAL A 234 4.10 -7.04 19.33
C VAL A 234 4.79 -5.99 18.45
N LEU A 235 4.53 -6.02 17.15
CA LEU A 235 5.13 -5.10 16.19
C LEU A 235 4.69 -3.64 16.40
N ARG A 236 3.45 -3.43 16.86
CA ARG A 236 2.96 -2.12 17.26
C ARG A 236 3.79 -1.52 18.40
N GLN A 237 4.13 -2.34 19.40
CA GLN A 237 4.98 -1.95 20.53
C GLN A 237 6.42 -1.67 20.11
N ILE A 238 6.97 -2.47 19.18
CA ILE A 238 8.33 -2.28 18.67
C ILE A 238 8.46 -0.99 17.86
N MET A 239 7.45 -0.65 17.05
CA MET A 239 7.54 0.45 16.08
C MET A 239 6.54 1.58 16.36
N PRO A 240 6.39 2.15 17.57
CA PRO A 240 5.24 2.98 17.96
C PRO A 240 5.05 4.26 17.12
N LYS A 241 6.11 4.72 16.44
CA LYS A 241 6.13 5.92 15.59
C LYS A 241 5.99 5.63 14.10
N SER A 242 5.99 4.37 13.67
CA SER A 242 5.85 3.99 12.26
C SER A 242 4.39 3.65 11.94
N TYR A 243 3.88 4.16 10.82
CA TYR A 243 2.58 3.66 10.34
C TYR A 243 2.70 2.22 9.88
N ILE A 244 1.68 1.42 10.19
CA ILE A 244 1.56 0.05 9.70
C ILE A 244 0.55 0.05 8.54
N LEU A 245 1.01 -0.27 7.34
CA LEU A 245 0.16 -0.63 6.22
C LEU A 245 -0.30 -2.08 6.42
N VAL A 246 -1.60 -2.27 6.64
CA VAL A 246 -2.21 -3.55 6.98
C VAL A 246 -2.93 -4.14 5.76
N PRO A 247 -2.28 -5.00 4.95
CA PRO A 247 -2.96 -5.75 3.91
C PRO A 247 -3.77 -6.92 4.49
N GLY A 248 -4.78 -7.35 3.73
CA GLY A 248 -5.50 -8.61 4.00
C GLY A 248 -6.88 -8.47 4.64
N TYR A 249 -7.40 -7.25 4.77
CA TYR A 249 -8.79 -7.04 5.17
C TYR A 249 -9.77 -7.67 4.18
N GLY A 250 -10.82 -8.32 4.69
CA GLY A 250 -11.87 -8.98 3.93
C GLY A 250 -11.39 -10.25 3.22
N ALA A 251 -10.74 -10.12 2.07
CA ALA A 251 -10.45 -11.23 1.16
C ALA A 251 -9.44 -12.27 1.69
N GLN A 252 -8.71 -11.95 2.77
CA GLN A 252 -7.80 -12.86 3.47
C GLN A 252 -8.25 -13.15 4.91
N GLY A 253 -9.50 -12.81 5.24
CA GLY A 253 -10.16 -13.17 6.49
C GLY A 253 -10.09 -12.13 7.62
N GLY A 254 -9.29 -11.07 7.49
CA GLY A 254 -9.21 -10.01 8.50
C GLY A 254 -10.48 -9.15 8.55
N ARG A 255 -10.98 -8.86 9.75
CA ARG A 255 -12.12 -7.96 10.02
C ARG A 255 -11.72 -6.84 10.98
N GLY A 256 -12.54 -5.81 11.12
CA GLY A 256 -12.30 -4.65 12.00
C GLY A 256 -11.83 -5.02 13.40
N LYS A 257 -12.48 -6.02 14.03
CA LYS A 257 -12.11 -6.53 15.36
C LYS A 257 -10.66 -7.05 15.47
N ASP A 258 -10.11 -7.56 14.37
CA ASP A 258 -8.77 -8.15 14.32
C ASP A 258 -7.69 -7.06 14.15
N LEU A 259 -8.11 -5.82 13.84
CA LEU A 259 -7.23 -4.70 13.51
C LEU A 259 -6.85 -3.86 14.73
N LYS A 260 -7.57 -3.99 15.86
CA LYS A 260 -7.36 -3.16 17.06
C LYS A 260 -5.90 -3.13 17.53
N HIS A 261 -5.20 -4.26 17.42
CA HIS A 261 -3.80 -4.40 17.83
C HIS A 261 -2.78 -3.68 16.95
N PHE A 262 -3.18 -3.19 15.78
CA PHE A 262 -2.30 -2.46 14.86
C PHE A 262 -2.32 -0.94 15.09
N PHE A 263 -3.35 -0.44 15.77
CA PHE A 263 -3.49 0.98 16.09
C PHE A 263 -2.85 1.30 17.43
N ASN A 264 -2.37 2.53 17.56
CA ASN A 264 -2.01 3.13 18.85
C ASN A 264 -3.29 3.53 19.61
N GLU A 265 -3.15 3.85 20.90
CA GLU A 265 -4.27 4.29 21.75
C GLU A 265 -4.94 5.58 21.27
N ASP A 266 -4.25 6.38 20.45
CA ASP A 266 -4.79 7.59 19.81
C ASP A 266 -5.66 7.28 18.57
N GLY A 267 -5.87 6.00 18.23
CA GLY A 267 -6.61 5.55 17.07
C GLY A 267 -5.86 5.71 15.73
N LEU A 268 -4.57 6.02 15.77
CA LEU A 268 -3.71 6.21 14.58
C LEU A 268 -2.62 5.14 14.52
N GLY A 269 -1.67 5.30 13.60
CA GLY A 269 -0.52 4.42 13.46
C GLY A 269 -0.76 3.19 12.59
N ALA A 270 -1.98 2.97 12.09
CA ALA A 270 -2.25 1.97 11.05
C ALA A 270 -3.12 2.52 9.94
N ILE A 271 -2.98 1.91 8.76
CA ILE A 271 -3.83 2.17 7.60
C ILE A 271 -4.11 0.84 6.89
N VAL A 272 -5.38 0.56 6.62
CA VAL A 272 -5.88 -0.77 6.27
C VAL A 272 -6.16 -0.84 4.78
N ASN A 273 -5.49 -1.77 4.09
CA ASN A 273 -5.69 -1.97 2.67
C ASN A 273 -6.78 -3.00 2.38
N SER A 274 -7.71 -2.61 1.52
CA SER A 274 -8.65 -3.52 0.84
C SER A 274 -8.59 -3.29 -0.67
N SER A 275 -8.36 -4.37 -1.40
CA SER A 275 -8.21 -4.36 -2.86
C SER A 275 -9.48 -4.94 -3.50
N ARG A 276 -9.49 -6.25 -3.76
CA ARG A 276 -10.66 -7.01 -4.28
C ARG A 276 -11.96 -6.76 -3.52
N GLY A 277 -11.89 -6.54 -2.21
CA GLY A 277 -13.07 -6.23 -1.38
C GLY A 277 -13.81 -4.96 -1.83
N ILE A 278 -13.08 -4.00 -2.42
CA ILE A 278 -13.60 -2.72 -2.91
C ILE A 278 -13.72 -2.73 -4.42
N ILE A 279 -12.63 -2.93 -5.16
CA ILE A 279 -12.63 -2.74 -6.62
C ILE A 279 -13.51 -3.77 -7.35
N ALA A 280 -13.69 -4.96 -6.77
CA ALA A 280 -14.54 -6.01 -7.32
C ALA A 280 -15.85 -6.17 -6.50
N ALA A 281 -16.24 -5.15 -5.73
CA ALA A 281 -17.45 -5.17 -4.90
C ALA A 281 -18.69 -5.58 -5.72
N TYR A 282 -18.84 -5.05 -6.92
CA TYR A 282 -19.98 -5.34 -7.80
C TYR A 282 -20.15 -6.83 -8.18
N GLN A 283 -19.09 -7.64 -8.02
CA GLN A 283 -19.12 -9.09 -8.26
C GLN A 283 -19.48 -9.90 -7.01
N GLN A 284 -19.60 -9.24 -5.85
CA GLN A 284 -19.93 -9.88 -4.58
C GLN A 284 -21.43 -9.81 -4.33
N GLU A 285 -21.99 -10.86 -3.72
CA GLU A 285 -23.41 -10.97 -3.44
C GLU A 285 -23.95 -9.77 -2.63
N ALA A 286 -23.17 -9.28 -1.66
CA ALA A 286 -23.52 -8.13 -0.83
C ALA A 286 -23.81 -6.84 -1.63
N TYR A 287 -23.22 -6.70 -2.82
CA TYR A 287 -23.36 -5.52 -3.67
C TYR A 287 -23.98 -5.85 -5.03
N ALA A 288 -24.61 -7.02 -5.19
CA ALA A 288 -25.22 -7.45 -6.45
C ALA A 288 -26.25 -6.46 -7.01
N LYS A 289 -26.91 -5.68 -6.14
CA LYS A 289 -27.90 -4.65 -6.49
C LYS A 289 -27.36 -3.54 -7.41
N TYR A 290 -26.05 -3.28 -7.41
CA TYR A 290 -25.44 -2.24 -8.24
C TYR A 290 -25.22 -2.74 -9.68
N GLY A 291 -24.87 -4.02 -9.84
CA GLY A 291 -24.54 -4.62 -11.13
C GLY A 291 -23.26 -4.06 -11.75
N ALA A 292 -22.91 -4.58 -12.94
CA ALA A 292 -21.69 -4.20 -13.65
C ALA A 292 -21.69 -2.73 -14.10
N GLU A 293 -22.84 -2.18 -14.47
CA GLU A 293 -22.98 -0.78 -14.93
C GLU A 293 -22.68 0.24 -13.82
N ASN A 294 -22.96 -0.09 -12.56
CA ASN A 294 -22.70 0.77 -11.40
C ASN A 294 -21.57 0.23 -10.52
N TYR A 295 -20.53 -0.35 -11.14
CA TYR A 295 -19.40 -0.96 -10.42
C TYR A 295 -18.69 0.00 -9.46
N ALA A 296 -18.63 1.29 -9.83
CA ALA A 296 -18.01 2.33 -9.01
C ALA A 296 -18.85 2.64 -7.76
N ASP A 297 -20.18 2.66 -7.87
CA ASP A 297 -21.08 2.81 -6.72
C ASP A 297 -21.00 1.62 -5.77
N ALA A 298 -20.84 0.41 -6.29
CA ALA A 298 -20.56 -0.77 -5.47
C ALA A 298 -19.24 -0.61 -4.69
N SER A 299 -18.21 -0.06 -5.32
CA SER A 299 -16.92 0.21 -4.67
C SER A 299 -17.05 1.26 -3.56
N ARG A 300 -17.83 2.32 -3.81
CA ARG A 300 -18.17 3.33 -2.79
C ARG A 300 -18.91 2.72 -1.60
N ALA A 301 -19.91 1.88 -1.85
CA ALA A 301 -20.64 1.17 -0.80
C ALA A 301 -19.70 0.30 0.06
N ALA A 302 -18.80 -0.45 -0.59
CA ALA A 302 -17.83 -1.27 0.12
C ALA A 302 -16.84 -0.47 0.98
N VAL A 303 -16.46 0.74 0.55
CA VAL A 303 -15.65 1.66 1.37
C VAL A 303 -16.43 2.11 2.61
N ILE A 304 -17.71 2.46 2.46
CA ILE A 304 -18.57 2.88 3.58
C ILE A 304 -18.71 1.74 4.60
N ASP A 305 -19.03 0.54 4.13
CA ASP A 305 -19.17 -0.64 5.00
C ASP A 305 -17.85 -0.97 5.72
N MET A 306 -16.71 -0.87 5.04
CA MET A 306 -15.39 -1.05 5.65
C MET A 306 -15.08 0.03 6.70
N LYS A 307 -15.49 1.28 6.47
CA LYS A 307 -15.29 2.37 7.41
C LYS A 307 -16.06 2.12 8.70
N GLU A 308 -17.33 1.68 8.61
CA GLU A 308 -18.13 1.34 9.79
C GLU A 308 -17.59 0.11 10.53
N ASP A 309 -17.17 -0.95 9.81
CA ASP A 309 -16.58 -2.15 10.45
C ASP A 309 -15.28 -1.82 11.21
N ILE A 310 -14.42 -0.96 10.65
CA ILE A 310 -13.21 -0.49 11.35
C ILE A 310 -13.60 0.34 12.57
N LYS A 311 -14.59 1.23 12.44
CA LYS A 311 -15.03 2.08 13.54
C LYS A 311 -15.55 1.25 14.72
N GLU A 312 -16.40 0.27 14.46
CA GLU A 312 -16.93 -0.64 15.47
C GLU A 312 -15.85 -1.57 16.05
N GLY A 313 -14.93 -2.08 15.21
CA GLY A 313 -13.93 -3.05 15.62
C GLY A 313 -12.70 -2.48 16.32
N VAL A 314 -12.36 -1.22 16.06
CA VAL A 314 -11.13 -0.57 16.56
C VAL A 314 -11.43 0.52 17.60
N PHE A 315 -12.45 1.34 17.36
CA PHE A 315 -12.70 2.56 18.15
C PHE A 315 -13.86 2.44 19.15
N CYS A 316 -14.57 1.31 19.17
CA CYS A 316 -15.52 0.93 20.22
C CYS A 316 -14.90 -0.11 21.19
#